data_AF-A0A968STP5-F1
#
_entry.id   AF-A0A968STP5-F1
#
_cell.length_a   1.000
_cell.length_b   1.000
_cell.length_c   1.000
_cell.angle_alpha   90.00
_cell.angle_beta   90.00
_cell.angle_gamma   90.00
#
_symmetry.space_group_name_H-M   'P 1'
#
loop_
_entity.id
_entity.type
_entity.pdbx_description
1 polymer ?
#
loop_
_entity_poly.entity_id
_entity_poly.type
_entity_poly.pdbx_seq_one_letter_code
_entity_poly.pdbx_strand_id
1 'polypeptide(L)'
;MNHALINIYTQLRAFFGPLHGPDAAQPWWPLFGENAAFEIVLGAVLVQQTRWEAVEGAIERLFANGYRTPADFATAQVEELIALLRPVAFPTQKAVGLVAIAQHFVAYYKGDVLTLLARSTMELRSELLALPRIGRETADVIMLYASGHAIFVVDEYTRRLGERVAPEALPWRAPYDTLRIAIEGELARTDNDHAPLYADFHAQINEVCVRFCLSKPRCDGPPARRVYSHQPGRNAYLDRHDGCPLRAVCAFYQKELSIGALTAIQPKRLSTVLLFDPWEERRDG
;
A
#
# COMPACT_ATOMS: atom_id res chain seq x y z
N MET A 1 0.14 23.63 -15.93
CA MET A 1 0.78 22.98 -14.77
C MET A 1 0.45 21.51 -14.80
N ASN A 2 1.42 20.62 -14.56
CA ASN A 2 1.19 19.18 -14.54
C ASN A 2 0.45 18.84 -13.22
N HIS A 3 -0.83 18.50 -13.31
CA HIS A 3 -1.65 18.05 -12.17
C HIS A 3 -1.78 16.53 -12.20
N ALA A 4 -0.68 15.82 -12.43
CA ALA A 4 -0.68 14.38 -12.64
C ALA A 4 -1.24 13.65 -11.43
N LEU A 5 -0.78 14.00 -10.22
CA LEU A 5 -1.23 13.32 -9.00
C LEU A 5 -2.70 13.57 -8.69
N ILE A 6 -3.18 14.80 -8.88
CA ILE A 6 -4.60 15.12 -8.67
C ILE A 6 -5.50 14.42 -9.69
N ASN A 7 -5.07 14.29 -10.94
CA ASN A 7 -5.79 13.52 -11.95
C ASN A 7 -5.85 12.02 -11.58
N ILE A 8 -4.72 11.45 -11.15
CA ILE A 8 -4.67 10.06 -10.65
C ILE A 8 -5.62 9.88 -9.46
N TYR A 9 -5.52 10.75 -8.46
CA TYR A 9 -6.38 10.74 -7.28
C TYR A 9 -7.87 10.80 -7.66
N THR A 10 -8.24 11.73 -8.54
CA THR A 10 -9.63 11.92 -8.98
C THR A 10 -10.18 10.67 -9.65
N GLN A 11 -9.41 10.02 -10.54
CA GLN A 11 -9.83 8.79 -11.20
C GLN A 11 -9.95 7.62 -10.23
N LEU A 12 -9.02 7.49 -9.28
CA LEU A 12 -9.09 6.43 -8.27
C LEU A 12 -10.29 6.63 -7.33
N ARG A 13 -10.49 7.85 -6.81
CA ARG A 13 -11.61 8.17 -5.94
C ARG A 13 -12.96 8.01 -6.65
N ALA A 14 -13.05 8.33 -7.94
CA ALA A 14 -14.26 8.05 -8.73
C ALA A 14 -14.53 6.54 -8.87
N PHE A 15 -13.50 5.70 -8.88
CA PHE A 15 -13.64 4.26 -9.02
C PHE A 15 -13.94 3.54 -7.69
N PHE A 16 -13.17 3.85 -6.64
CA PHE A 16 -13.27 3.20 -5.34
C PHE A 16 -14.22 3.90 -4.37
N GLY A 17 -14.61 5.14 -4.65
CA GLY A 17 -15.28 6.01 -3.69
C GLY A 17 -14.30 6.59 -2.65
N PRO A 18 -14.81 7.36 -1.68
CA PRO A 18 -14.03 7.80 -0.53
C PRO A 18 -13.63 6.59 0.33
N LEU A 19 -12.34 6.51 0.68
CA LEU A 19 -11.78 5.48 1.53
C LEU A 19 -11.39 6.04 2.91
N HIS A 20 -11.13 7.34 3.00
CA HIS A 20 -10.86 8.01 4.27
C HIS A 20 -11.70 9.30 4.42
N GLY A 21 -11.88 9.75 5.67
CA GLY A 21 -12.64 10.94 6.02
C GLY A 21 -14.14 10.67 6.26
N PRO A 22 -14.93 11.72 6.49
CA PRO A 22 -16.34 11.61 6.92
C PRO A 22 -17.26 10.98 5.86
N ASP A 23 -16.88 11.05 4.58
CA ASP A 23 -17.66 10.47 3.48
C ASP A 23 -17.40 8.96 3.31
N ALA A 24 -16.37 8.41 3.95
CA ALA A 24 -16.04 6.99 3.86
C ALA A 24 -17.02 6.17 4.69
N ALA A 25 -17.61 5.13 4.09
CA ALA A 25 -18.58 4.28 4.79
C ALA A 25 -17.97 3.53 5.99
N GLN A 26 -16.66 3.27 5.94
CA GLN A 26 -15.85 2.63 6.97
C GLN A 26 -14.41 3.16 6.88
N PRO A 27 -13.63 3.20 7.96
CA PRO A 27 -12.24 3.65 7.91
C PRO A 27 -11.41 2.72 7.00
N TRP A 28 -10.60 3.26 6.09
CA TRP A 28 -9.74 2.43 5.25
C TRP A 28 -8.76 1.58 6.06
N TRP A 29 -8.12 2.17 7.08
CA TRP A 29 -7.27 1.42 8.00
C TRP A 29 -8.17 0.57 8.91
N PRO A 30 -8.13 -0.77 8.83
CA PRO A 30 -9.03 -1.61 9.63
C PRO A 30 -8.72 -1.49 11.11
N LEU A 31 -9.77 -1.38 11.92
CA LEU A 31 -9.72 -1.31 13.38
C LEU A 31 -10.62 -2.40 13.98
N PHE A 32 -10.11 -3.10 14.98
CA PHE A 32 -10.74 -4.26 15.61
C PHE A 32 -11.07 -4.01 17.10
N GLY A 33 -10.43 -3.03 17.73
CA GLY A 33 -10.56 -2.70 19.14
C GLY A 33 -11.00 -1.26 19.40
N GLU A 34 -11.08 -0.91 20.68
CA GLU A 34 -11.55 0.41 21.14
C GLU A 34 -10.42 1.46 21.19
N ASN A 35 -9.15 1.03 21.27
CA ASN A 35 -7.99 1.91 21.30
C ASN A 35 -7.39 2.04 19.89
N ALA A 36 -8.07 2.81 19.04
CA ALA A 36 -7.69 3.01 17.64
C ALA A 36 -6.24 3.52 17.47
N ALA A 37 -5.81 4.46 18.31
CA ALA A 37 -4.49 5.06 18.22
C ALA A 37 -3.37 4.02 18.45
N PHE A 38 -3.47 3.22 19.50
CA PHE A 38 -2.49 2.18 19.77
C PHE A 38 -2.55 1.05 18.73
N GLU A 39 -3.76 0.70 18.28
CA GLU A 39 -3.95 -0.34 17.27
C GLU A 39 -3.32 0.03 15.92
N ILE A 40 -3.38 1.31 15.52
CA ILE A 40 -2.68 1.79 14.31
C ILE A 40 -1.17 1.65 14.48
N VAL A 41 -0.61 1.99 15.64
CA VAL A 41 0.82 1.78 15.93
C VAL A 41 1.19 0.30 15.82
N LEU A 42 0.39 -0.58 16.43
CA LEU A 42 0.57 -2.03 16.37
C LEU A 42 0.53 -2.52 14.91
N GLY A 43 -0.53 -2.18 14.17
CA GLY A 43 -0.71 -2.57 12.77
C GLY A 43 0.42 -2.07 11.86
N ALA A 44 0.89 -0.83 12.05
CA ALA A 44 1.96 -0.23 11.25
C ALA A 44 3.32 -0.94 11.46
N VAL A 45 3.59 -1.45 12.66
CA VAL A 45 4.76 -2.29 12.93
C VAL A 45 4.57 -3.69 12.36
N LEU A 46 3.38 -4.28 12.53
CA LEU A 46 3.10 -5.66 12.12
C LEU A 46 3.05 -5.85 10.60
N VAL A 47 2.56 -4.87 9.84
CA VAL A 47 2.42 -4.95 8.37
C VAL A 47 3.77 -4.92 7.63
N GLN A 48 4.85 -4.49 8.28
CA GLN A 48 6.18 -4.48 7.68
C GLN A 48 6.55 -5.86 7.10
N GLN A 49 6.70 -5.92 5.77
CA GLN A 49 6.99 -7.15 5.02
C GLN A 49 6.02 -8.31 5.32
N THR A 50 4.77 -7.99 5.69
CA THR A 50 3.74 -8.96 6.02
C THR A 50 2.46 -8.61 5.29
N ARG A 51 1.74 -9.62 4.82
CA ARG A 51 0.43 -9.39 4.22
C ARG A 51 -0.58 -9.01 5.29
N TRP A 52 -1.49 -8.09 5.00
CA TRP A 52 -2.44 -7.60 5.99
C TRP A 52 -3.33 -8.71 6.55
N GLU A 53 -3.73 -9.73 5.78
CA GLU A 53 -4.54 -10.83 6.30
C GLU A 53 -3.86 -11.60 7.46
N ALA A 54 -2.53 -11.71 7.42
CA ALA A 54 -1.76 -12.31 8.51
C ALA A 54 -1.65 -11.37 9.73
N VAL A 55 -1.66 -10.06 9.50
CA VAL A 55 -1.69 -9.02 10.54
C VAL A 55 -3.05 -9.00 11.24
N GLU A 56 -4.16 -9.02 10.50
CA GLU A 56 -5.52 -9.09 11.06
C GLU A 56 -5.64 -10.27 12.02
N GLY A 57 -5.27 -11.47 11.55
CA GLY A 57 -5.30 -12.66 12.41
C GLY A 57 -4.38 -12.56 13.63
N ALA A 58 -3.24 -11.85 13.52
CA ALA A 58 -2.36 -11.62 14.67
C ALA A 58 -2.97 -10.66 15.69
N ILE A 59 -3.60 -9.57 15.24
CA ILE A 59 -4.30 -8.62 16.11
C ILE A 59 -5.47 -9.33 16.82
N GLU A 60 -6.27 -10.12 16.09
CA GLU A 60 -7.35 -10.91 16.67
C GLU A 60 -6.86 -11.85 17.77
N ARG A 61 -5.76 -12.59 17.52
CA ARG A 61 -5.16 -13.48 18.52
C ARG A 61 -4.62 -12.71 19.73
N LEU A 62 -3.95 -11.59 19.53
CA LEU A 62 -3.46 -10.74 20.61
C LEU A 62 -4.62 -10.25 21.49
N PHE A 63 -5.68 -9.74 20.87
CA PHE A 63 -6.86 -9.21 21.57
C PHE A 63 -7.64 -10.30 22.32
N ALA A 64 -7.72 -11.51 21.75
CA ALA A 64 -8.31 -12.68 22.41
C ALA A 64 -7.51 -13.14 23.64
N ASN A 65 -6.21 -12.84 23.70
CA ASN A 65 -5.33 -13.15 24.82
C ASN A 65 -5.08 -11.93 25.74
N GLY A 66 -5.89 -10.88 25.63
CA GLY A 66 -5.87 -9.74 26.54
C GLY A 66 -4.88 -8.62 26.20
N TYR A 67 -4.10 -8.73 25.12
CA TYR A 67 -3.12 -7.71 24.72
C TYR A 67 -3.80 -6.58 23.93
N ARG A 68 -4.33 -5.55 24.60
CA ARG A 68 -5.14 -4.48 23.95
C ARG A 68 -4.58 -3.07 24.13
N THR A 69 -3.74 -2.85 25.13
CA THR A 69 -3.25 -1.54 25.56
C THR A 69 -1.73 -1.52 25.66
N PRO A 70 -1.08 -0.34 25.65
CA PRO A 70 0.36 -0.27 25.91
C PRO A 70 0.77 -0.94 27.23
N ALA A 71 -0.06 -0.88 28.27
CA ALA A 71 0.25 -1.53 29.54
C ALA A 71 0.35 -3.06 29.39
N ASP A 72 -0.57 -3.68 28.66
CA ASP A 72 -0.58 -5.14 28.45
C ASP A 72 0.70 -5.60 27.73
N PHE A 73 1.13 -4.84 26.71
CA PHE A 73 2.35 -5.15 25.95
C PHE A 73 3.62 -4.83 26.74
N ALA A 74 3.63 -3.80 27.59
CA ALA A 74 4.84 -3.38 28.31
C ALA A 74 5.35 -4.44 29.30
N THR A 75 4.46 -5.27 29.83
CA THR A 75 4.77 -6.37 30.76
C THR A 75 4.70 -7.75 30.11
N ALA A 76 4.44 -7.83 28.81
CA ALA A 76 4.28 -9.08 28.08
C ALA A 76 5.56 -9.93 28.08
N GLN A 77 5.40 -11.25 28.14
CA GLN A 77 6.51 -12.16 27.85
C GLN A 77 6.72 -12.23 26.33
N VAL A 78 7.95 -12.00 25.89
CA VAL A 78 8.29 -11.93 24.45
C VAL A 78 7.94 -13.24 23.73
N GLU A 79 8.18 -14.38 24.37
CA GLU A 79 7.91 -15.71 23.84
C GLU A 79 6.42 -15.93 23.55
N GLU A 80 5.55 -15.42 24.40
CA GLU A 80 4.10 -15.48 24.21
C GLU A 80 3.67 -14.63 23.01
N LEU A 81 4.16 -13.40 22.93
CA LEU A 81 3.91 -12.53 21.78
C LEU A 81 4.40 -13.18 20.48
N ILE A 82 5.57 -13.80 20.47
CA ILE A 82 6.09 -14.50 19.28
C ILE A 82 5.11 -15.57 18.81
N ALA A 83 4.52 -16.35 19.73
CA ALA A 83 3.55 -17.38 19.38
C ALA A 83 2.27 -16.78 18.78
N LEU A 84 1.75 -15.70 19.39
CA LEU A 84 0.53 -15.00 18.94
C LEU A 84 0.72 -14.30 17.58
N LEU A 85 1.93 -13.79 17.32
CA LEU A 85 2.24 -13.09 16.08
C LEU A 85 2.36 -14.00 14.86
N ARG A 86 2.61 -15.31 14.99
CA ARG A 86 2.74 -16.20 13.80
C ARG A 86 1.43 -16.24 13.00
N PRO A 87 1.45 -16.08 11.65
CA PRO A 87 2.60 -16.18 10.76
C PRO A 87 3.19 -14.84 10.28
N VAL A 88 3.06 -13.75 11.04
CA VAL A 88 3.69 -12.46 10.71
C VAL A 88 5.20 -12.63 10.49
N ALA A 89 5.75 -11.95 9.49
CA ALA A 89 7.19 -12.02 9.20
C ALA A 89 8.01 -11.36 10.32
N PHE A 90 9.15 -11.97 10.68
CA PHE A 90 10.04 -11.52 11.76
C PHE A 90 9.35 -11.39 13.13
N PRO A 91 8.63 -12.44 13.60
CA PRO A 91 7.81 -12.34 14.81
C PRO A 91 8.64 -12.07 16.06
N THR A 92 9.86 -12.60 16.14
CA THR A 92 10.80 -12.34 17.25
C THR A 92 11.17 -10.87 17.35
N GLN A 93 11.64 -10.26 16.25
CA GLN A 93 12.05 -8.86 16.23
C GLN A 93 10.86 -7.92 16.46
N LYS A 94 9.68 -8.29 15.95
CA LYS A 94 8.45 -7.51 16.15
C LYS A 94 7.95 -7.60 17.59
N ALA A 95 7.96 -8.78 18.22
CA ALA A 95 7.60 -8.94 19.62
C ALA A 95 8.48 -8.08 20.53
N VAL A 96 9.81 -8.18 20.39
CA VAL A 96 10.76 -7.36 21.17
C VAL A 96 10.53 -5.86 20.93
N GLY A 97 10.34 -5.46 19.67
CA GLY A 97 10.06 -4.06 19.31
C GLY A 97 8.77 -3.53 19.92
N LEU A 98 7.68 -4.31 19.86
CA LEU A 98 6.38 -3.93 20.41
C LEU A 98 6.42 -3.78 21.92
N VAL A 99 7.10 -4.67 22.64
CA VAL A 99 7.33 -4.52 24.10
C VAL A 99 8.07 -3.22 24.39
N ALA A 100 9.16 -2.94 23.67
CA ALA A 100 9.94 -1.72 23.89
C ALA A 100 9.15 -0.43 23.55
N ILE A 101 8.38 -0.43 22.45
CA ILE A 101 7.47 0.67 22.09
C ILE A 101 6.42 0.87 23.19
N ALA A 102 5.82 -0.21 23.67
CA ALA A 102 4.82 -0.16 24.74
C ALA A 102 5.39 0.35 26.07
N GLN A 103 6.60 -0.08 26.43
CA GLN A 103 7.33 0.42 27.59
C GLN A 103 7.62 1.92 27.49
N HIS A 104 7.96 2.43 26.29
CA HIS A 104 8.11 3.87 26.06
C HIS A 104 6.80 4.63 26.33
N PHE A 105 5.68 4.14 25.80
CA PHE A 105 4.36 4.73 26.07
C PHE A 105 4.01 4.74 27.56
N VAL A 106 4.28 3.65 28.27
CA VAL A 106 4.01 3.57 29.72
C VAL A 106 4.91 4.53 30.49
N ALA A 107 6.22 4.55 30.20
CA ALA A 107 7.20 5.33 30.96
C ALA A 107 7.02 6.84 30.79
N TYR A 108 6.80 7.31 29.56
CA TYR A 108 6.77 8.74 29.25
C TYR A 108 5.36 9.32 29.16
N TYR A 109 4.36 8.47 28.90
CA TYR A 109 2.98 8.91 28.65
C TYR A 109 1.95 8.19 29.52
N LYS A 110 2.37 7.40 30.51
CA LYS A 110 1.46 6.63 31.40
C LYS A 110 0.50 5.72 30.62
N GLY A 111 0.91 5.28 29.43
CA GLY A 111 0.10 4.45 28.54
C GLY A 111 -0.90 5.23 27.67
N ASP A 112 -0.97 6.56 27.79
CA ASP A 112 -1.81 7.39 26.94
C ASP A 112 -1.11 7.72 25.61
N VAL A 113 -1.44 6.96 24.57
CA VAL A 113 -0.91 7.16 23.22
C VAL A 113 -1.30 8.52 22.64
N LEU A 114 -2.47 9.05 23.01
CA LEU A 114 -2.97 10.32 22.46
C LEU A 114 -2.11 11.51 22.91
N THR A 115 -1.55 11.47 24.12
CA THR A 115 -0.63 12.52 24.60
C THR A 115 0.63 12.61 23.72
N LEU A 116 1.22 11.47 23.30
CA LEU A 116 2.33 11.50 22.34
C LEU A 116 1.86 12.06 20.98
N LEU A 117 0.74 11.55 20.50
CA LEU A 117 0.20 11.87 19.18
C LEU A 117 -0.24 13.34 19.02
N ALA A 118 -0.49 14.06 20.12
CA ALA A 118 -0.84 15.47 20.12
C ALA A 118 0.37 16.42 19.99
N ARG A 119 1.61 15.90 19.99
CA ARG A 119 2.83 16.72 19.85
C ARG A 119 2.94 17.34 18.46
N SER A 120 3.80 18.35 18.30
CA SER A 120 4.03 18.95 16.98
C SER A 120 4.58 17.92 15.98
N THR A 121 4.31 18.11 14.68
CA THR A 121 4.74 17.19 13.61
C THR A 121 6.22 16.84 13.70
N MET A 122 7.08 17.83 13.95
CA MET A 122 8.53 17.63 14.00
C MET A 122 8.95 16.81 15.23
N GLU A 123 8.41 17.14 16.41
CA GLU A 123 8.72 16.42 17.65
C GLU A 123 8.21 14.98 17.60
N LEU A 124 6.95 14.79 17.20
CA LEU A 124 6.33 13.47 17.08
C LEU A 124 7.13 12.59 16.13
N ARG A 125 7.49 13.10 14.93
CA ARG A 125 8.25 12.32 13.95
C ARG A 125 9.64 11.94 14.48
N SER A 126 10.32 12.87 15.13
CA SER A 126 11.64 12.65 15.72
C SER A 126 11.58 11.55 16.79
N GLU A 127 10.57 11.59 17.65
CA GLU A 127 10.39 10.62 18.72
C GLU A 127 10.00 9.24 18.19
N LEU A 128 9.07 9.17 17.23
CA LEU A 128 8.70 7.92 16.57
C LEU A 128 9.91 7.25 15.91
N LEU A 129 10.76 8.01 15.21
CA LEU A 129 11.97 7.48 14.56
C LEU A 129 13.04 6.98 15.55
N ALA A 130 12.99 7.40 16.82
CA ALA A 130 13.88 6.91 17.85
C ALA A 130 13.42 5.54 18.41
N LEU A 131 12.18 5.15 18.16
CA LEU A 131 11.63 3.88 18.65
C LEU A 131 12.08 2.69 17.78
N PRO A 132 12.30 1.52 18.39
CA PRO A 132 12.66 0.34 17.64
C PRO A 132 11.55 -0.03 16.67
N ARG A 133 11.93 -0.55 15.50
CA ARG A 133 11.01 -0.97 14.42
C ARG A 133 10.22 0.17 13.77
N ILE A 134 10.43 1.44 14.10
CA ILE A 134 9.76 2.54 13.43
C ILE A 134 10.73 3.25 12.48
N GLY A 135 10.59 2.95 11.18
CA GLY A 135 11.27 3.69 10.11
C GLY A 135 10.43 4.87 9.61
N ARG A 136 10.94 5.62 8.62
CA ARG A 136 10.27 6.80 8.05
C ARG A 136 8.85 6.51 7.57
N GLU A 137 8.68 5.42 6.81
CA GLU A 137 7.36 4.99 6.33
C GLU A 137 6.40 4.71 7.49
N THR A 138 6.83 3.92 8.48
CA THR A 138 6.01 3.57 9.63
C THR A 138 5.67 4.77 10.51
N ALA A 139 6.63 5.69 10.72
CA ALA A 139 6.38 6.93 11.46
C ALA A 139 5.31 7.77 10.76
N ASP A 140 5.46 7.97 9.44
CA ASP A 140 4.54 8.80 8.67
C ASP A 140 3.14 8.14 8.57
N VAL A 141 3.05 6.81 8.52
CA VAL A 141 1.77 6.05 8.63
C VAL A 141 1.09 6.33 9.96
N ILE A 142 1.81 6.22 11.08
CA ILE A 142 1.26 6.48 12.43
C ILE A 142 0.78 7.92 12.52
N MET A 143 1.60 8.88 12.09
CA MET A 143 1.26 10.30 12.14
C MET A 143 0.03 10.65 11.29
N LEU A 144 -0.07 10.06 10.09
CA LEU A 144 -1.18 10.32 9.18
C LEU A 144 -2.49 9.68 9.69
N TYR A 145 -2.46 8.40 10.03
CA TYR A 145 -3.69 7.64 10.34
C TYR A 145 -4.11 7.72 11.82
N ALA A 146 -3.17 7.83 12.77
CA ALA A 146 -3.49 7.85 14.20
C ALA A 146 -3.69 9.27 14.75
N SER A 147 -3.04 10.29 14.17
CA SER A 147 -3.05 11.66 14.71
C SER A 147 -3.36 12.76 13.69
N GLY A 148 -3.63 12.42 12.43
CA GLY A 148 -4.11 13.36 11.43
C GLY A 148 -3.08 14.43 11.01
N HIS A 149 -1.78 14.17 11.18
CA HIS A 149 -0.76 15.08 10.64
C HIS A 149 -0.70 14.96 9.12
N ALA A 150 -0.67 16.09 8.43
CA ALA A 150 -0.55 16.16 6.98
C ALA A 150 0.88 15.79 6.51
N ILE A 151 1.19 14.48 6.55
CA ILE A 151 2.44 13.91 6.06
C ILE A 151 2.11 12.76 5.10
N PHE A 152 2.64 12.82 3.87
CA PHE A 152 2.31 11.81 2.87
C PHE A 152 3.15 10.54 3.10
N VAL A 153 2.51 9.37 3.03
CA VAL A 153 3.19 8.07 3.17
C VAL A 153 3.76 7.64 1.82
N VAL A 154 5.06 7.34 1.78
CA VAL A 154 5.75 6.89 0.55
C VAL A 154 6.21 5.45 0.70
N ASP A 155 5.36 4.52 0.29
CA ASP A 155 5.65 3.09 0.26
C ASP A 155 6.02 2.59 -1.16
N GLU A 156 6.25 1.29 -1.29
CA GLU A 156 6.52 0.67 -2.60
C GLU A 156 5.34 0.73 -3.57
N TYR A 157 4.11 0.82 -3.07
CA TYR A 157 2.94 0.99 -3.94
C TYR A 157 2.88 2.39 -4.53
N THR A 158 3.21 3.41 -3.73
CA THR A 158 3.35 4.80 -4.15
C THR A 158 4.39 4.92 -5.25
N ARG A 159 5.59 4.35 -5.03
CA ARG A 159 6.67 4.36 -6.02
C ARG A 159 6.28 3.62 -7.29
N ARG A 160 5.81 2.37 -7.17
CA ARG A 160 5.43 1.56 -8.34
C ARG A 160 4.33 2.19 -9.17
N LEU A 161 3.31 2.78 -8.53
CA LEU A 161 2.24 3.45 -9.24
C LEU A 161 2.76 4.68 -9.97
N GLY A 162 3.51 5.53 -9.27
CA GLY A 162 4.08 6.75 -9.83
C GLY A 162 4.99 6.51 -11.03
N GLU A 163 5.94 5.57 -10.90
CA GLU A 163 6.86 5.18 -11.99
C GLU A 163 6.15 4.68 -13.25
N ARG A 164 4.97 4.06 -13.08
CA ARG A 164 4.23 3.50 -14.22
C ARG A 164 3.26 4.48 -14.83
N VAL A 165 2.52 5.20 -13.98
CA VAL A 165 1.40 6.02 -14.44
C VAL A 165 1.91 7.38 -14.92
N ALA A 166 2.81 8.01 -14.15
CA ALA A 166 3.31 9.35 -14.44
C ALA A 166 4.84 9.45 -14.19
N PRO A 167 5.68 8.70 -14.92
CA PRO A 167 7.12 8.58 -14.67
C PRO A 167 7.88 9.92 -14.67
N GLU A 168 7.39 10.90 -15.44
CA GLU A 168 8.02 12.22 -15.59
C GLU A 168 7.46 13.26 -14.61
N ALA A 169 6.42 12.94 -13.85
CA ALA A 169 5.78 13.90 -12.94
C ALA A 169 6.69 14.26 -11.76
N LEU A 170 7.36 13.25 -11.19
CA LEU A 170 8.19 13.38 -9.99
C LEU A 170 9.43 12.49 -10.07
N PRO A 171 10.48 12.76 -9.27
CA PRO A 171 11.64 11.90 -9.20
C PRO A 171 11.34 10.65 -8.35
N TRP A 172 10.55 9.71 -8.89
CA TRP A 172 10.04 8.52 -8.18
C TRP A 172 11.10 7.59 -7.57
N ARG A 173 12.35 7.73 -7.99
CA ARG A 173 13.52 7.00 -7.48
C ARG A 173 14.33 7.76 -6.44
N ALA A 174 13.91 8.98 -6.08
CA ALA A 174 14.57 9.78 -5.06
C ALA A 174 14.47 9.13 -3.67
N PRO A 175 15.39 9.47 -2.74
CA PRO A 175 15.28 9.08 -1.34
C PRO A 175 13.91 9.42 -0.74
N TYR A 176 13.49 8.67 0.28
CA TYR A 176 12.15 8.74 0.88
C TYR A 176 11.67 10.18 1.13
N ASP A 177 12.44 10.96 1.90
CA ASP A 177 12.02 12.33 2.26
C ASP A 177 11.96 13.26 1.05
N THR A 178 12.88 13.11 0.09
CA THR A 178 12.89 13.90 -1.14
C THR A 178 11.64 13.64 -1.96
N LEU A 179 11.25 12.37 -2.12
CA LEU A 179 10.03 12.01 -2.85
C LEU A 179 8.77 12.47 -2.09
N ARG A 180 8.73 12.28 -0.77
CA ARG A 180 7.62 12.74 0.08
C ARG A 180 7.37 14.24 -0.07
N ILE A 181 8.41 15.06 0.09
CA ILE A 181 8.31 16.53 -0.04
C ILE A 181 7.85 16.91 -1.44
N ALA A 182 8.32 16.22 -2.48
CA ALA A 182 7.92 16.50 -3.85
C ALA A 182 6.43 16.18 -4.11
N ILE A 183 5.92 15.06 -3.56
CA ILE A 183 4.49 14.70 -3.61
C ILE A 183 3.66 15.74 -2.86
N GLU A 184 4.03 16.07 -1.62
CA GLU A 184 3.34 17.07 -0.81
C GLU A 184 3.32 18.44 -1.50
N GLY A 185 4.41 18.86 -2.14
CA GLY A 185 4.48 20.11 -2.88
C GLY A 185 3.58 20.15 -4.13
N GLU A 186 3.27 19.00 -4.75
CA GLU A 186 2.29 18.93 -5.83
C GLU A 186 0.86 18.98 -5.29
N LEU A 187 0.57 18.24 -4.23
CA LEU A 187 -0.77 18.15 -3.63
C LEU A 187 -1.18 19.41 -2.86
N ALA A 188 -0.23 20.12 -2.25
CA ALA A 188 -0.46 21.36 -1.50
C ALA A 188 -0.88 22.56 -2.38
N ARG A 189 -0.91 22.38 -3.71
CA ARG A 189 -1.46 23.37 -4.65
C ARG A 189 -2.98 23.32 -4.76
N THR A 190 -3.65 22.52 -3.92
CA THR A 190 -5.11 22.40 -3.87
C THR A 190 -5.65 23.04 -2.60
N ASP A 191 -6.88 23.56 -2.62
CA ASP A 191 -7.53 24.20 -1.47
C ASP A 191 -8.07 23.20 -0.41
N ASN A 192 -7.63 21.94 -0.46
CA ASN A 192 -8.13 20.87 0.40
C ASN A 192 -7.42 20.84 1.75
N ASP A 193 -8.11 20.30 2.76
CA ASP A 193 -7.41 19.84 3.95
C ASP A 193 -6.45 18.69 3.57
N HIS A 194 -5.16 18.91 3.84
CA HIS A 194 -4.10 18.05 3.36
C HIS A 194 -4.09 16.69 4.05
N ALA A 195 -4.39 16.60 5.35
CA ALA A 195 -4.32 15.32 6.06
C ALA A 195 -5.38 14.32 5.55
N PRO A 196 -6.67 14.66 5.45
CA PRO A 196 -7.68 13.78 4.84
C PRO A 196 -7.35 13.44 3.39
N LEU A 197 -6.88 14.41 2.59
CA LEU A 197 -6.46 14.17 1.21
C LEU A 197 -5.33 13.14 1.13
N TYR A 198 -4.30 13.26 1.95
CA TYR A 198 -3.14 12.37 1.93
C TYR A 198 -3.52 10.96 2.37
N ALA A 199 -4.34 10.84 3.43
CA ALA A 199 -4.82 9.57 3.93
C ALA A 199 -5.72 8.85 2.93
N ASP A 200 -6.64 9.58 2.27
CA ASP A 200 -7.50 9.03 1.23
C ASP A 200 -6.67 8.65 0.00
N PHE A 201 -5.78 9.52 -0.48
CA PHE A 201 -4.98 9.22 -1.66
C PHE A 201 -4.03 8.03 -1.45
N HIS A 202 -3.34 7.95 -0.31
CA HIS A 202 -2.52 6.78 0.02
C HIS A 202 -3.37 5.49 0.05
N ALA A 203 -4.58 5.55 0.62
CA ALA A 203 -5.54 4.45 0.59
C ALA A 203 -5.93 4.03 -0.85
N GLN A 204 -6.23 5.01 -1.72
CA GLN A 204 -6.52 4.78 -3.14
C GLN A 204 -5.36 4.09 -3.86
N ILE A 205 -4.12 4.54 -3.62
CA ILE A 205 -2.90 3.98 -4.20
C ILE A 205 -2.76 2.52 -3.80
N ASN A 206 -2.93 2.20 -2.53
CA ASN A 206 -2.83 0.82 -2.06
C ASN A 206 -3.89 -0.06 -2.74
N GLU A 207 -5.15 0.39 -2.81
CA GLU A 207 -6.24 -0.35 -3.46
C GLU A 207 -5.95 -0.65 -4.94
N VAL A 208 -5.53 0.34 -5.72
CA VAL A 208 -5.20 0.09 -7.13
C VAL A 208 -3.99 -0.83 -7.26
N CYS A 209 -3.00 -0.73 -6.37
CA CYS A 209 -1.77 -1.51 -6.41
C CYS A 209 -1.94 -2.97 -6.01
N VAL A 210 -2.83 -3.29 -5.07
CA VAL A 210 -3.11 -4.68 -4.67
C VAL A 210 -4.08 -5.39 -5.62
N ARG A 211 -4.74 -4.65 -6.51
CA ARG A 211 -5.81 -5.17 -7.40
C ARG A 211 -5.41 -5.19 -8.86
N PHE A 212 -4.85 -4.11 -9.36
CA PHE A 212 -4.58 -3.91 -10.77
C PHE A 212 -3.10 -3.68 -11.04
N CYS A 213 -2.49 -2.70 -10.37
CA CYS A 213 -1.09 -2.32 -10.55
C CYS A 213 -0.15 -3.23 -9.72
N LEU A 214 -0.30 -4.55 -9.87
CA LEU A 214 0.59 -5.56 -9.28
C LEU A 214 1.98 -5.55 -9.95
N SER A 215 2.94 -6.32 -9.42
CA SER A 215 4.23 -6.53 -10.11
C SER A 215 4.04 -6.95 -11.58
N LYS A 216 3.12 -7.90 -11.84
CA LYS A 216 2.55 -8.18 -13.17
C LYS A 216 1.17 -7.52 -13.29
N PRO A 217 1.06 -6.35 -13.94
CA PRO A 217 -0.17 -5.57 -13.91
C PRO A 217 -1.32 -6.27 -14.64
N ARG A 218 -2.56 -6.04 -14.18
CA ARG A 218 -3.80 -6.54 -14.78
C ARG A 218 -4.58 -5.39 -15.41
N CYS A 219 -3.99 -4.72 -16.40
CA CYS A 219 -4.55 -3.49 -16.97
C CYS A 219 -5.94 -3.69 -17.61
N ASP A 220 -6.13 -4.79 -18.35
CA ASP A 220 -7.38 -5.09 -19.07
C ASP A 220 -8.22 -6.19 -18.41
N GLY A 221 -7.72 -6.77 -17.32
CA GLY A 221 -8.36 -7.87 -16.62
C GLY A 221 -9.17 -7.41 -15.42
N PRO A 222 -9.95 -8.33 -14.80
CA PRO A 222 -10.58 -8.03 -13.52
C PRO A 222 -9.51 -7.74 -12.45
N PRO A 223 -9.88 -7.12 -11.31
CA PRO A 223 -8.96 -6.96 -10.19
C PRO A 223 -8.53 -8.33 -9.66
N ALA A 224 -7.33 -8.39 -9.08
CA ALA A 224 -6.89 -9.57 -8.37
C ALA A 224 -7.81 -9.86 -7.18
N ARG A 225 -8.15 -11.14 -7.02
CA ARG A 225 -8.96 -11.66 -5.89
C ARG A 225 -8.12 -11.78 -4.61
N ARG A 226 -7.43 -10.70 -4.24
CA ARG A 226 -6.75 -10.57 -2.95
C ARG A 226 -7.74 -9.90 -1.98
N VAL A 227 -8.06 -10.60 -0.91
CA VAL A 227 -8.89 -10.07 0.19
C VAL A 227 -7.94 -9.39 1.16
N TYR A 228 -7.64 -8.10 0.93
CA TYR A 228 -6.67 -7.40 1.75
C TYR A 228 -7.12 -7.28 3.21
N SER A 229 -8.43 -7.12 3.44
CA SER A 229 -9.05 -7.04 4.75
C SER A 229 -10.46 -7.66 4.69
N HIS A 230 -10.91 -8.27 5.80
CA HIS A 230 -12.28 -8.77 5.94
C HIS A 230 -13.33 -7.68 6.22
N GLN A 231 -12.91 -6.42 6.32
CA GLN A 231 -13.81 -5.30 6.58
C GLN A 231 -14.93 -5.20 5.52
N PRO A 232 -16.19 -4.94 5.93
CA PRO A 232 -17.31 -4.80 5.01
C PRO A 232 -17.05 -3.80 3.88
N GLY A 233 -17.47 -4.13 2.66
CA GLY A 233 -17.29 -3.28 1.48
C GLY A 233 -15.92 -3.38 0.79
N ARG A 234 -14.89 -3.92 1.45
CA ARG A 234 -13.53 -4.11 0.88
C ARG A 234 -13.44 -5.07 -0.30
N ASN A 235 -14.50 -5.75 -0.66
CA ASN A 235 -14.50 -6.64 -1.82
C ASN A 235 -15.47 -6.18 -2.92
N ALA A 236 -16.11 -5.02 -2.77
CA ALA A 236 -17.17 -4.55 -3.66
C ALA A 236 -16.73 -4.35 -5.14
N TYR A 237 -15.44 -4.23 -5.41
CA TYR A 237 -14.90 -4.13 -6.77
C TYR A 237 -14.45 -5.47 -7.37
N LEU A 238 -14.43 -6.58 -6.62
CA LEU A 238 -13.80 -7.83 -7.09
C LEU A 238 -14.46 -8.42 -8.34
N ASP A 239 -15.74 -8.09 -8.56
CA ASP A 239 -16.54 -8.54 -9.70
C ASP A 239 -16.54 -7.54 -10.87
N ARG A 240 -15.72 -6.48 -10.81
CA ARG A 240 -15.54 -5.55 -11.93
C ARG A 240 -14.65 -6.14 -13.01
N HIS A 241 -15.00 -5.88 -14.27
CA HIS A 241 -14.31 -6.40 -15.46
C HIS A 241 -13.89 -5.30 -16.45
N ASP A 242 -14.03 -4.04 -16.05
CA ASP A 242 -13.74 -2.84 -16.85
C ASP A 242 -12.24 -2.52 -16.99
N GLY A 243 -11.39 -3.20 -16.22
CA GLY A 243 -9.94 -3.03 -16.21
C GLY A 243 -9.46 -2.02 -15.17
N CYS A 244 -8.16 -1.72 -15.19
CA CYS A 244 -7.56 -0.74 -14.27
C CYS A 244 -8.14 0.67 -14.52
N PRO A 245 -8.59 1.39 -13.47
CA PRO A 245 -9.18 2.73 -13.63
C PRO A 245 -8.22 3.76 -14.23
N LEU A 246 -6.91 3.54 -14.11
CA LEU A 246 -5.88 4.47 -14.58
C LEU A 246 -5.40 4.16 -16.01
N ARG A 247 -5.96 3.17 -16.72
CA ARG A 247 -5.46 2.75 -18.04
C ARG A 247 -5.31 3.91 -19.03
N ALA A 248 -6.26 4.86 -19.02
CA ALA A 248 -6.31 5.98 -19.95
C ALA A 248 -5.18 6.99 -19.76
N VAL A 249 -4.63 7.06 -18.54
CA VAL A 249 -3.57 8.01 -18.16
C VAL A 249 -2.25 7.33 -17.79
N CYS A 250 -2.18 6.00 -17.89
CA CYS A 250 -1.01 5.23 -17.47
C CYS A 250 0.04 5.16 -18.59
N ALA A 251 1.14 5.91 -18.44
CA ALA A 251 2.23 5.93 -19.42
C ALA A 251 2.79 4.53 -19.76
N PHE A 252 2.95 3.68 -18.75
CA PHE A 252 3.38 2.28 -18.93
C PHE A 252 2.43 1.51 -19.87
N TYR A 253 1.12 1.60 -19.64
CA TYR A 253 0.13 0.87 -20.44
C TYR A 253 0.04 1.40 -21.87
N GLN A 254 0.08 2.72 -22.06
CA GLN A 254 0.06 3.34 -23.39
C GLN A 254 1.28 2.92 -24.23
N LYS A 255 2.45 2.77 -23.59
CA LYS A 255 3.65 2.25 -24.24
C LYS A 255 3.49 0.79 -24.66
N GLU A 256 2.94 -0.07 -23.80
CA GLU A 256 2.67 -1.49 -24.11
C GLU A 256 1.72 -1.65 -25.30
N LEU A 257 0.64 -0.85 -25.36
CA LEU A 257 -0.28 -0.85 -26.52
C LEU A 257 0.42 -0.47 -27.81
N SER A 258 1.32 0.52 -27.77
CA SER A 258 2.08 0.97 -28.94
C SER A 258 3.02 -0.11 -29.46
N ILE A 259 3.69 -0.85 -28.57
CA ILE A 259 4.56 -1.98 -28.93
C ILE A 259 3.72 -3.16 -29.46
N GLY A 260 2.58 -3.46 -28.83
CA GLY A 260 1.65 -4.49 -29.29
C GLY A 260 1.09 -4.21 -30.69
N ALA A 261 0.76 -2.96 -30.99
CA ALA A 261 0.34 -2.54 -32.33
C ALA A 261 1.46 -2.72 -33.37
N LEU A 262 2.70 -2.34 -33.03
CA LEU A 262 3.86 -2.49 -33.93
C LEU A 262 4.19 -3.96 -34.23
N THR A 263 4.02 -4.85 -33.25
CA THR A 263 4.25 -6.30 -33.43
C THR A 263 3.12 -6.98 -34.21
N ALA A 264 1.87 -6.50 -34.11
CA ALA A 264 0.73 -7.00 -34.88
C ALA A 264 0.76 -6.59 -36.37
N ILE A 265 1.46 -5.49 -36.71
CA ILE A 265 1.57 -4.98 -38.09
C ILE A 265 2.66 -5.73 -38.91
N GLN A 266 3.52 -6.55 -38.28
CA GLN A 266 4.43 -7.41 -39.05
C GLN A 266 3.68 -8.65 -39.57
N PRO A 267 3.46 -8.80 -40.89
CA PRO A 267 2.81 -9.98 -41.41
C PRO A 267 3.69 -11.21 -41.14
N LYS A 268 3.09 -12.27 -40.58
CA LYS A 268 3.70 -13.61 -40.55
C LYS A 268 4.15 -13.93 -41.98
N ARG A 269 5.45 -14.00 -42.22
CA ARG A 269 5.98 -14.59 -43.46
C ARG A 269 5.42 -16.01 -43.52
N LEU A 270 4.47 -16.24 -44.42
CA LEU A 270 4.10 -17.59 -44.83
C LEU A 270 5.35 -18.18 -45.49
N SER A 271 6.07 -19.04 -44.76
CA SER A 271 7.07 -19.89 -45.35
C SER A 271 6.33 -20.90 -46.23
N THR A 272 6.27 -20.63 -47.52
CA THR A 272 5.96 -21.63 -48.54
C THR A 272 6.99 -22.74 -48.40
N VAL A 273 6.62 -23.83 -47.74
CA VAL A 273 7.38 -25.07 -47.79
C VAL A 273 7.15 -25.64 -49.18
N LEU A 274 8.12 -25.44 -50.07
CA LEU A 274 8.24 -26.24 -51.28
C LEU A 274 8.49 -27.68 -50.83
N LEU A 275 7.49 -28.54 -51.02
CA LEU A 275 7.65 -29.98 -50.95
C LEU A 275 8.61 -30.40 -52.08
N PHE A 276 9.87 -30.63 -51.73
CA PHE A 276 10.78 -31.42 -52.55
C PHE A 276 10.76 -32.84 -51.97
N ASP A 277 10.13 -33.75 -52.72
CA ASP A 277 10.04 -35.17 -52.41
C ASP A 277 11.09 -35.91 -53.28
N PRO A 278 12.18 -36.48 -52.72
CA PRO A 278 13.24 -37.08 -53.50
C PRO A 278 13.12 -38.62 -53.51
N TRP A 279 12.03 -39.19 -54.01
CA TRP A 279 11.93 -40.64 -54.27
C TRP A 279 10.90 -40.98 -55.35
N GLU A 280 11.23 -40.73 -56.62
CA GLU A 280 10.66 -41.48 -57.74
C GLU A 280 11.45 -41.20 -59.03
N GLU A 281 12.43 -42.05 -59.34
CA GLU A 281 12.77 -42.40 -60.74
C GLU A 281 13.81 -43.53 -60.77
N ARG A 282 13.29 -44.76 -60.78
CA ARG A 282 13.86 -45.87 -61.52
C ARG A 282 12.75 -46.45 -62.37
N ARG A 283 12.73 -46.08 -63.65
CA ARG A 283 12.27 -46.90 -64.79
C ARG A 283 12.46 -46.14 -66.10
N ASP A 284 13.13 -46.83 -67.03
CA ASP A 284 13.09 -46.71 -68.49
C ASP A 284 14.32 -46.04 -69.15
N GLY A 285 15.17 -46.89 -69.73
CA GLY A 285 16.24 -46.54 -70.68
C GLY A 285 17.60 -47.11 -70.33
#